data_AF-A0AAU8A1P3-F1
#
_entry.id   AF-A0AAU8A1P3-F1
#
_cell.length_a   1.000
_cell.length_b   1.000
_cell.length_c   1.000
_cell.angle_alpha   90.00
_cell.angle_beta   90.00
_cell.angle_gamma   90.00
#
_symmetry.space_group_name_H-M   'P 1'
#
loop_
_entity.id
_entity.type
_entity.pdbx_description
1 polymer ?
#
loop_
_entity_poly.entity_id
_entity_poly.type
_entity_poly.pdbx_seq_one_letter_code
_entity_poly.pdbx_strand_id
1 'polypeptide(L)'
;MKNSFEKTATSNKRAQALKRILEKQNGVDAVDDKSLLPTIQSIQEDLIAGAAQTVEPIGNTKVILFNTEENHQDAGGGVNITQSSLPQSIELFHGLIKKELTKAATGLGVDEAELKAWVDLQIDVPAKTILTLFRMMQNLYLDPLLEEISLAQYEDGQWHVFITIEGCAKLLNQHPQFNGLLFNQANTLIDGVPEWIECSIYRKDREVPTTVREYYIEVKGETAIWQKMPRRILRHRALQQCVRLAIT
;
A
#
# COMPACT_ATOMS: atom_id res chain seq x y z
N MET A 1 44.33 -39.34 0.85
CA MET A 1 42.91 -39.46 1.26
C MET A 1 42.34 -38.04 1.29
N LYS A 2 41.68 -37.57 0.21
CA LYS A 2 40.21 -37.45 0.04
C LYS A 2 39.54 -36.75 1.25
N ASN A 3 38.80 -35.63 1.17
CA ASN A 3 38.05 -35.02 0.08
C ASN A 3 37.82 -33.52 0.33
N SER A 4 37.82 -32.77 -0.78
CA SER A 4 37.23 -31.46 -1.02
C SER A 4 35.71 -31.45 -0.85
N PHE A 5 35.16 -30.37 -0.30
CA PHE A 5 33.75 -29.99 -0.47
C PHE A 5 33.64 -28.51 -0.85
N GLU A 6 33.66 -28.26 -2.16
CA GLU A 6 33.08 -27.05 -2.75
C GLU A 6 31.56 -27.05 -2.47
N LYS A 7 31.04 -25.97 -1.86
CA LYS A 7 29.61 -25.70 -1.85
C LYS A 7 29.29 -24.79 -3.03
N THR A 8 28.87 -25.42 -4.13
CA THR A 8 28.29 -24.73 -5.28
C THR A 8 26.93 -24.16 -4.89
N ALA A 9 26.83 -22.83 -4.90
CA ALA A 9 25.55 -22.14 -4.80
C ALA A 9 24.72 -22.47 -6.04
N THR A 10 23.53 -23.05 -5.84
CA THR A 10 22.57 -23.37 -6.89
C THR A 10 22.02 -22.08 -7.51
N SER A 11 22.74 -21.60 -8.52
CA SER A 11 22.37 -20.45 -9.35
C SER A 11 21.02 -20.70 -10.03
N ASN A 12 20.02 -19.93 -9.62
CA ASN A 12 18.65 -19.98 -10.12
C ASN A 12 18.65 -19.73 -11.65
N LYS A 13 18.10 -20.66 -12.43
CA LYS A 13 18.11 -20.62 -13.92
C LYS A 13 17.54 -19.32 -14.50
N ARG A 14 16.63 -18.67 -13.75
CA ARG A 14 16.04 -17.36 -14.09
C ARG A 14 17.04 -16.20 -14.03
N ALA A 15 18.00 -16.23 -13.10
CA ALA A 15 19.03 -15.19 -12.96
C ALA A 15 20.06 -15.26 -14.10
N GLN A 16 20.43 -16.46 -14.55
CA GLN A 16 21.33 -16.64 -15.69
C GLN A 16 20.68 -16.23 -17.02
N ALA A 17 19.37 -16.47 -17.17
CA ALA A 17 18.62 -16.02 -18.35
C ALA A 17 18.53 -14.48 -18.43
N LEU A 18 18.24 -13.81 -17.30
CA LEU A 18 18.22 -12.34 -17.22
C LEU A 18 19.60 -11.73 -17.52
N LYS A 19 20.67 -12.32 -16.99
CA LYS A 19 22.03 -11.83 -17.24
C LYS A 19 22.41 -11.91 -18.73
N ARG A 20 22.06 -12.99 -19.42
CA ARG A 20 22.29 -13.14 -20.87
C ARG A 20 21.46 -12.18 -21.72
N ILE A 21 20.27 -11.80 -21.27
CA ILE A 21 19.41 -10.83 -21.97
C ILE A 21 20.00 -9.42 -21.82
N LEU A 22 20.45 -9.05 -20.63
CA LEU A 22 21.11 -7.77 -20.36
C LEU A 22 22.45 -7.63 -21.09
N GLU A 23 23.25 -8.70 -21.14
CA GLU A 23 24.52 -8.71 -21.89
C GLU A 23 24.31 -8.60 -23.41
N LYS A 24 23.17 -9.07 -23.94
CA LYS A 24 22.78 -8.90 -25.35
C LYS A 24 22.30 -7.50 -25.70
N GLN A 25 21.80 -6.72 -24.73
CA GLN A 25 21.25 -5.39 -24.96
C GLN A 25 22.31 -4.28 -24.87
N ASN A 26 23.44 -4.52 -24.21
CA ASN A 26 24.53 -3.55 -24.07
C ASN A 26 25.63 -3.68 -25.15
N GLY A 27 25.32 -4.34 -26.27
CA GLY A 27 26.27 -4.62 -27.34
C GLY A 27 25.91 -4.00 -28.68
N VAL A 28 25.53 -2.72 -28.73
CA VAL A 28 25.49 -1.92 -29.98
C VAL A 28 25.84 -0.45 -29.66
N ASP A 29 26.98 -0.03 -30.19
CA ASP A 29 27.48 1.32 -30.50
C ASP A 29 27.66 2.36 -29.37
N ALA A 30 28.89 2.38 -28.85
CA ALA A 30 29.51 3.55 -28.24
C ALA A 30 29.98 4.51 -29.35
N VAL A 31 29.44 5.73 -29.37
CA VAL A 31 30.05 6.89 -30.02
C VAL A 31 30.07 8.04 -29.02
N ASP A 32 31.28 8.54 -28.78
CA ASP A 32 31.62 9.64 -27.90
C ASP A 32 30.92 10.95 -28.30
N ASP A 33 30.18 11.56 -27.38
CA ASP A 33 30.08 13.03 -27.34
C ASP A 33 29.92 13.52 -25.89
N LYS A 34 31.02 14.00 -25.32
CA LYS A 34 31.08 14.66 -24.01
C LYS A 34 30.94 16.16 -24.20
N SER A 35 29.72 16.65 -24.38
CA SER A 35 29.37 18.00 -23.90
C SER A 35 27.85 18.15 -23.78
N LEU A 36 27.41 18.84 -22.72
CA LEU A 36 26.03 19.24 -22.40
C LEU A 36 25.19 18.24 -21.59
N LEU A 37 25.43 18.18 -20.29
CA LEU A 37 24.40 17.84 -19.29
C LEU A 37 24.42 18.90 -18.18
N PRO A 38 23.29 19.59 -17.89
CA PRO A 38 23.19 20.50 -16.76
C PRO A 38 23.17 19.72 -15.43
N THR A 39 23.78 20.32 -14.42
CA THR A 39 24.01 19.80 -13.06
C THR A 39 22.72 19.25 -12.42
N ILE A 40 22.56 17.93 -12.41
CA ILE A 40 21.62 17.26 -11.50
C ILE A 40 22.24 17.35 -10.09
N GLN A 41 21.60 18.14 -9.23
CA GLN A 41 21.87 18.14 -7.80
C GLN A 41 21.72 16.70 -7.28
N SER A 42 22.83 16.15 -6.80
CA SER A 42 22.90 14.86 -6.13
C SER A 42 21.89 14.81 -4.97
N ILE A 43 20.89 13.95 -5.08
CA ILE A 43 20.12 13.49 -3.92
C ILE A 43 21.04 12.50 -3.19
N GLN A 44 21.57 12.92 -2.04
CA GLN A 44 22.40 12.08 -1.21
C GLN A 44 21.50 11.17 -0.37
N GLU A 45 21.35 9.90 -0.76
CA GLU A 45 20.76 8.87 0.08
C GLU A 45 21.85 8.29 0.99
N ASP A 46 21.83 8.65 2.28
CA ASP A 46 22.75 8.10 3.28
C ASP A 46 22.38 6.65 3.60
N LEU A 47 23.12 5.71 3.02
CA LEU A 47 23.06 4.29 3.34
C LEU A 47 23.82 4.02 4.65
N ILE A 48 23.15 3.46 5.66
CA ILE A 48 23.81 3.03 6.90
C ILE A 48 24.45 1.66 6.69
N ALA A 49 25.77 1.59 6.93
CA ALA A 49 26.54 0.36 7.00
C ALA A 49 26.51 -0.21 8.43
N GLY A 50 26.20 -1.51 8.56
CA GLY A 50 26.51 -2.29 9.76
C GLY A 50 25.33 -2.57 10.70
N ALA A 51 24.61 -3.67 10.46
CA ALA A 51 23.86 -4.37 11.49
C ALA A 51 23.96 -5.88 11.22
N ALA A 52 25.04 -6.48 11.70
CA ALA A 52 25.14 -7.92 11.86
C ALA A 52 24.70 -8.25 13.29
N GLN A 53 23.61 -9.01 13.45
CA GLN A 53 23.41 -9.84 14.64
C GLN A 53 22.45 -11.01 14.35
N THR A 54 22.92 -12.15 14.85
CA THR A 54 22.46 -13.54 14.90
C THR A 54 20.98 -13.77 15.23
N VAL A 55 20.36 -14.73 14.53
CA VAL A 55 19.02 -15.29 14.81
C VAL A 55 19.17 -16.77 15.22
N GLU A 56 18.64 -17.13 16.38
CA GLU A 56 18.45 -18.52 16.85
C GLU A 56 17.00 -18.99 16.55
N PRO A 57 16.75 -20.27 16.24
CA PRO A 57 15.44 -20.77 15.80
C PRO A 57 14.67 -21.48 16.92
N ILE A 58 13.33 -21.58 16.81
CA ILE A 58 12.36 -22.59 17.37
C ILE A 58 10.97 -21.92 17.25
N GLY A 59 9.84 -22.54 16.88
CA GLY A 59 9.46 -23.91 16.56
C GLY A 59 7.93 -24.04 16.66
N ASN A 60 7.36 -24.94 15.85
CA ASN A 60 6.04 -25.59 15.96
C ASN A 60 4.75 -24.77 15.69
N THR A 61 4.29 -24.85 14.44
CA THR A 61 2.89 -24.66 14.05
C THR A 61 2.02 -25.81 14.58
N LYS A 62 1.01 -25.50 15.42
CA LYS A 62 -0.10 -26.42 15.72
C LYS A 62 -1.38 -25.90 15.07
N VAL A 63 -1.88 -26.69 14.13
CA VAL A 63 -3.25 -26.67 13.62
C VAL A 63 -4.16 -27.25 14.70
N ILE A 64 -5.26 -26.58 15.05
CA ILE A 64 -6.34 -27.18 15.85
C ILE A 64 -7.68 -26.96 15.15
N LEU A 65 -8.24 -28.09 14.74
CA LEU A 65 -9.59 -28.32 14.24
C LEU A 65 -10.56 -28.33 15.44
N PHE A 66 -11.65 -27.57 15.38
CA PHE A 66 -12.69 -27.58 16.41
C PHE A 66 -13.90 -28.38 15.93
N ASN A 67 -14.24 -29.43 16.68
CA ASN A 67 -15.57 -29.99 16.81
C ASN A 67 -15.67 -30.55 18.23
N THR A 68 -16.49 -29.94 19.10
CA THR A 68 -17.28 -30.68 20.09
C THR A 68 -18.56 -29.88 20.39
N GLU A 69 -19.65 -30.62 20.39
CA GLU A 69 -21.04 -30.25 20.62
C GLU A 69 -21.29 -29.74 22.04
N GLU A 70 -22.24 -28.80 22.20
CA GLU A 70 -22.98 -28.62 23.44
C GLU A 70 -24.49 -28.71 23.17
N ASN A 71 -25.10 -29.71 23.81
CA ASN A 71 -26.54 -29.92 23.93
C ASN A 71 -27.13 -28.90 24.91
N HIS A 72 -28.20 -28.22 24.51
CA HIS A 72 -29.23 -27.78 25.46
C HIS A 72 -30.61 -27.84 24.81
N GLN A 73 -31.48 -28.68 25.38
CA GLN A 73 -32.93 -28.61 25.25
C GLN A 73 -33.47 -27.75 26.39
N ASP A 74 -34.32 -26.76 26.11
CA ASP A 74 -35.66 -26.74 26.68
C ASP A 74 -36.62 -25.70 26.03
N ALA A 75 -37.90 -26.01 26.21
CA ALA A 75 -39.11 -25.57 25.53
C ALA A 75 -39.49 -24.07 25.53
N GLY A 76 -40.13 -23.66 24.42
CA GLY A 76 -41.50 -23.12 24.45
C GLY A 76 -41.70 -21.60 24.50
N GLY A 77 -42.09 -21.00 23.38
CA GLY A 77 -42.70 -19.66 23.35
C GLY A 77 -42.60 -19.00 21.98
N GLY A 78 -43.68 -19.03 21.20
CA GLY A 78 -43.68 -18.53 19.83
C GLY A 78 -43.53 -17.02 19.72
N VAL A 79 -42.73 -16.58 18.74
CA VAL A 79 -43.08 -15.49 17.82
C VAL A 79 -42.41 -15.80 16.48
N ASN A 80 -43.19 -16.08 15.43
CA ASN A 80 -42.68 -16.12 14.06
C ASN A 80 -42.35 -14.69 13.61
N ILE A 81 -41.11 -14.26 13.85
CA ILE A 81 -40.54 -13.03 13.26
C ILE A 81 -39.38 -13.44 12.35
N THR A 82 -39.66 -13.41 11.04
CA THR A 82 -38.72 -13.23 9.92
C THR A 82 -37.45 -14.09 9.89
N GLN A 83 -37.56 -15.33 9.42
CA GLN A 83 -36.41 -16.14 8.97
C GLN A 83 -36.02 -15.91 7.49
N SER A 84 -36.65 -14.95 6.79
CA SER A 84 -36.44 -14.71 5.34
C SER A 84 -35.62 -13.46 4.96
N SER A 85 -35.20 -12.63 5.93
CA SER A 85 -34.61 -11.30 5.65
C SER A 85 -33.09 -11.32 5.42
N LEU A 86 -32.36 -12.25 6.05
CA LEU A 86 -30.90 -12.37 5.95
C LEU A 86 -30.43 -12.80 4.55
N PRO A 87 -31.02 -13.85 3.93
CA PRO A 87 -30.63 -14.29 2.58
C PRO A 87 -30.89 -13.22 1.52
N GLN A 88 -32.02 -12.51 1.61
CA GLN A 88 -32.34 -11.39 0.71
C GLN A 88 -31.33 -10.24 0.85
N SER A 89 -30.93 -9.91 2.07
CA SER A 89 -29.95 -8.85 2.31
C SER A 89 -28.59 -9.20 1.71
N ILE A 90 -28.14 -10.45 1.85
CA ILE A 90 -26.88 -10.93 1.27
C ILE A 90 -26.92 -10.88 -0.27
N GLU A 91 -28.01 -11.35 -0.88
CA GLU A 91 -28.20 -11.31 -2.32
C GLU A 91 -28.20 -9.87 -2.88
N LEU A 92 -28.85 -8.94 -2.17
CA LEU A 92 -28.83 -7.52 -2.49
C LEU A 92 -27.40 -6.95 -2.47
N PHE A 93 -26.59 -7.30 -1.46
CA PHE A 93 -25.19 -6.86 -1.40
C PHE A 93 -24.35 -7.41 -2.55
N HIS A 94 -24.50 -8.69 -2.88
CA HIS A 94 -23.79 -9.30 -4.01
C HIS A 94 -24.19 -8.64 -5.35
N GLY A 95 -25.48 -8.40 -5.55
CA GLY A 95 -25.99 -7.69 -6.74
C GLY A 95 -25.44 -6.26 -6.83
N LEU A 96 -25.37 -5.55 -5.70
CA LEU A 96 -24.82 -4.20 -5.64
C LEU A 96 -23.31 -4.18 -5.92
N ILE A 97 -22.55 -5.08 -5.32
CA ILE A 97 -21.10 -5.21 -5.56
C ILE A 97 -20.84 -5.45 -7.04
N LYS A 98 -21.57 -6.38 -7.67
CA LYS A 98 -21.43 -6.64 -9.11
C LYS A 98 -21.71 -5.38 -9.94
N LYS A 99 -22.80 -4.67 -9.63
CA LYS A 99 -23.17 -3.43 -10.33
C LYS A 99 -22.11 -2.33 -10.17
N GLU A 100 -21.60 -2.13 -8.96
CA GLU A 100 -20.59 -1.12 -8.67
C GLU A 100 -19.22 -1.47 -9.25
N LEU A 101 -18.88 -2.76 -9.33
CA LEU A 101 -17.68 -3.24 -10.03
C LEU A 101 -17.72 -2.88 -11.51
N THR A 102 -18.80 -3.22 -12.23
CA THR A 102 -18.94 -2.90 -13.66
C THR A 102 -18.87 -1.38 -13.91
N LYS A 103 -19.50 -0.58 -13.04
CA LYS A 103 -19.42 0.89 -13.13
C LYS A 103 -18.01 1.41 -12.89
N ALA A 104 -17.32 0.90 -11.87
CA ALA A 104 -15.96 1.32 -11.55
C ALA A 104 -14.99 0.97 -12.68
N ALA A 105 -15.07 -0.26 -13.23
CA ALA A 105 -14.29 -0.69 -14.39
C ALA A 105 -14.52 0.25 -15.59
N THR A 106 -15.79 0.51 -15.93
CA THR A 106 -16.15 1.40 -17.04
C THR A 106 -15.66 2.83 -16.82
N GLY A 107 -15.84 3.37 -15.61
CA GLY A 107 -15.48 4.76 -15.28
C GLY A 107 -13.97 5.00 -15.25
N LEU A 108 -13.18 3.98 -14.93
CA LEU A 108 -11.71 4.04 -14.93
C LEU A 108 -11.09 3.62 -16.27
N GLY A 109 -11.86 2.96 -17.15
CA GLY A 109 -11.34 2.36 -18.38
C GLY A 109 -10.48 1.11 -18.12
N VAL A 110 -10.75 0.40 -17.03
CA VAL A 110 -10.07 -0.84 -16.63
C VAL A 110 -10.89 -2.05 -17.08
N ASP A 111 -10.23 -3.14 -17.45
CA ASP A 111 -10.92 -4.38 -17.80
C ASP A 111 -11.71 -4.94 -16.59
N GLU A 112 -12.97 -5.31 -16.82
CA GLU A 112 -13.87 -5.76 -15.76
C GLU A 112 -13.37 -7.07 -15.12
N ALA A 113 -12.78 -7.97 -15.90
CA ALA A 113 -12.29 -9.25 -15.40
C ALA A 113 -11.01 -9.07 -14.58
N GLU A 114 -10.13 -8.16 -14.98
CA GLU A 114 -8.93 -7.80 -14.21
C GLU A 114 -9.29 -7.17 -12.86
N LEU A 115 -10.20 -6.18 -12.86
CA LEU A 115 -10.67 -5.57 -11.62
C LEU A 115 -11.36 -6.60 -10.72
N LYS A 116 -12.18 -7.48 -11.30
CA LYS A 116 -12.81 -8.57 -10.56
C LYS A 116 -11.78 -9.51 -9.93
N ALA A 117 -10.77 -9.94 -10.69
CA ALA A 117 -9.72 -10.81 -10.17
C ALA A 117 -8.98 -10.15 -9.00
N TRP A 118 -8.71 -8.85 -9.08
CA TRP A 118 -8.08 -8.10 -7.99
C TRP A 118 -8.97 -8.06 -6.73
N VAL A 119 -10.28 -7.84 -6.89
CA VAL A 119 -11.24 -7.83 -5.77
C VAL A 119 -11.40 -9.22 -5.15
N ASP A 120 -11.42 -10.27 -5.97
CA ASP A 120 -11.54 -11.66 -5.49
C ASP A 120 -10.33 -12.08 -4.63
N LEU A 121 -9.17 -11.42 -4.77
CA LEU A 121 -8.00 -11.63 -3.91
C LEU A 121 -8.14 -10.99 -2.51
N GLN A 122 -9.12 -10.10 -2.32
CA GLN A 122 -9.37 -9.40 -1.06
C GLN A 122 -10.22 -10.25 -0.12
N ILE A 123 -9.65 -11.36 0.34
CA ILE A 123 -10.31 -12.32 1.23
C ILE A 123 -10.61 -11.64 2.59
N ASP A 124 -11.74 -12.00 3.21
CA ASP A 124 -12.19 -11.52 4.53
C ASP A 124 -12.54 -10.03 4.63
N VAL A 125 -12.51 -9.28 3.52
CA VAL A 125 -12.92 -7.88 3.51
C VAL A 125 -14.45 -7.77 3.53
N PRO A 126 -15.05 -7.04 4.48
CA PRO A 126 -16.50 -6.87 4.53
C PRO A 126 -17.07 -6.23 3.27
N ALA A 127 -18.23 -6.70 2.81
CA ALA A 127 -18.95 -6.17 1.64
C ALA A 127 -19.11 -4.63 1.68
N LYS A 128 -19.37 -4.07 2.87
CA LYS A 128 -19.45 -2.62 3.10
C LYS A 128 -18.16 -1.89 2.75
N THR A 129 -17.01 -2.47 3.07
CA THR A 129 -15.69 -1.88 2.80
C THR A 129 -15.37 -1.96 1.31
N ILE A 130 -15.70 -3.06 0.64
CA ILE A 130 -15.60 -3.19 -0.84
C ILE A 130 -16.48 -2.15 -1.55
N LEU A 131 -17.72 -1.93 -1.08
CA LEU A 131 -18.57 -0.88 -1.65
C LEU A 131 -18.00 0.53 -1.42
N THR A 132 -17.36 0.76 -0.27
CA THR A 132 -16.67 2.02 0.00
C THR A 132 -15.49 2.21 -0.96
N LEU A 133 -14.73 1.14 -1.21
CA LEU A 133 -13.63 1.14 -2.18
C LEU A 133 -14.13 1.55 -3.57
N PHE A 134 -15.16 0.89 -4.10
CA PHE A 134 -15.69 1.23 -5.43
C PHE A 134 -16.20 2.67 -5.53
N ARG A 135 -16.80 3.21 -4.47
CA ARG A 135 -17.22 4.61 -4.43
C ARG A 135 -16.03 5.55 -4.49
N MET A 136 -14.97 5.26 -3.74
CA MET A 136 -13.75 6.07 -3.75
C MET A 136 -13.04 6.00 -5.10
N MET A 137 -12.90 4.80 -5.68
CA MET A 137 -12.36 4.59 -7.02
C MET A 137 -13.07 5.45 -8.06
N GLN A 138 -14.41 5.45 -8.06
CA GLN A 138 -15.22 6.23 -9.00
C GLN A 138 -15.12 7.73 -8.76
N ASN A 139 -15.22 8.18 -7.50
CA ASN A 139 -15.25 9.61 -7.17
C ASN A 139 -13.90 10.30 -7.35
N LEU A 140 -12.81 9.57 -7.09
CA LEU A 140 -11.44 10.09 -7.13
C LEU A 140 -10.66 9.63 -8.36
N TYR A 141 -11.27 8.83 -9.23
CA TYR A 141 -10.65 8.24 -10.41
C TYR A 141 -9.34 7.49 -10.09
N LEU A 142 -9.37 6.67 -9.03
CA LEU A 142 -8.22 5.91 -8.55
C LEU A 142 -8.29 4.44 -8.98
N ASP A 143 -7.21 3.94 -9.57
CA ASP A 143 -7.06 2.58 -10.08
C ASP A 143 -6.27 1.68 -9.10
N PRO A 144 -6.90 0.62 -8.55
CA PRO A 144 -6.22 -0.31 -7.65
C PRO A 144 -5.15 -1.16 -8.34
N LEU A 145 -5.21 -1.36 -9.66
CA LEU A 145 -4.19 -2.11 -10.41
C LEU A 145 -2.89 -1.32 -10.57
N LEU A 146 -2.98 0.01 -10.49
CA LEU A 146 -1.84 0.93 -10.44
C LEU A 146 -1.42 1.27 -9.01
N GLU A 147 -1.91 0.50 -8.03
CA GLU A 147 -1.67 0.70 -6.61
C GLU A 147 -2.08 2.09 -6.11
N GLU A 148 -3.03 2.79 -6.74
CA GLU A 148 -3.41 4.15 -6.34
C GLU A 148 -4.35 4.18 -5.12
N ILE A 149 -5.07 3.08 -4.90
CA ILE A 149 -5.98 2.88 -3.78
C ILE A 149 -5.91 1.42 -3.32
N SER A 150 -5.97 1.20 -2.02
CA SER A 150 -5.81 -0.15 -1.45
C SER A 150 -6.61 -0.32 -0.16
N LEU A 151 -6.64 -1.57 0.31
CA LEU A 151 -7.30 -2.01 1.53
C LEU A 151 -6.23 -2.43 2.54
N ALA A 152 -6.43 -2.06 3.80
CA ALA A 152 -5.62 -2.56 4.90
C ALA A 152 -6.50 -2.92 6.09
N GLN A 153 -6.12 -4.00 6.78
CA GLN A 153 -6.64 -4.33 8.08
C GLN A 153 -5.78 -3.67 9.16
N TYR A 154 -6.43 -3.01 10.11
CA TYR A 154 -5.78 -2.38 11.26
C TYR A 154 -5.69 -3.38 12.43
N GLU A 155 -4.93 -3.02 13.47
CA GLU A 155 -4.69 -3.87 14.65
C GLU A 155 -5.98 -4.24 15.40
N ASP A 156 -7.02 -3.41 15.30
CA ASP A 156 -8.36 -3.66 15.83
C ASP A 156 -9.21 -4.62 14.98
N GLY A 157 -8.63 -5.17 13.90
CA GLY A 157 -9.29 -6.06 12.95
C GLY A 157 -10.16 -5.34 11.93
N GLN A 158 -10.28 -4.01 11.98
CA GLN A 158 -11.12 -3.24 11.07
C GLN A 158 -10.45 -3.03 9.72
N TRP A 159 -11.21 -3.25 8.65
CA TRP A 159 -10.77 -3.00 7.28
C TRP A 159 -11.08 -1.58 6.85
N HIS A 160 -10.06 -0.87 6.38
CA HIS A 160 -10.21 0.48 5.83
C HIS A 160 -9.67 0.56 4.41
N VAL A 161 -10.34 1.39 3.62
CA VAL A 161 -9.85 1.85 2.33
C VAL A 161 -8.90 3.02 2.58
N PHE A 162 -7.74 3.02 1.94
CA PHE A 162 -6.83 4.15 2.00
C PHE A 162 -6.24 4.46 0.63
N ILE A 163 -5.89 5.73 0.45
CA ILE A 163 -5.22 6.23 -0.75
C ILE A 163 -3.71 6.05 -0.53
N THR A 164 -3.05 5.41 -1.48
CA THR A 164 -1.61 5.15 -1.40
C THR A 164 -0.83 6.41 -1.75
N ILE A 165 0.50 6.31 -1.72
CA ILE A 165 1.36 7.42 -2.16
C ILE A 165 1.21 7.68 -3.67
N GLU A 166 1.00 6.64 -4.47
CA GLU A 166 0.73 6.79 -5.91
C GLU A 166 -0.61 7.49 -6.16
N GLY A 167 -1.65 7.13 -5.41
CA GLY A 167 -2.94 7.82 -5.49
C GLY A 167 -2.86 9.28 -5.06
N CYS A 168 -2.13 9.57 -3.97
CA CYS A 168 -1.88 10.96 -3.55
C CYS A 168 -1.14 11.75 -4.63
N ALA A 169 -0.12 11.17 -5.28
CA ALA A 169 0.63 11.82 -6.34
C ALA A 169 -0.25 12.12 -7.56
N LYS A 170 -1.10 11.17 -7.97
CA LYS A 170 -2.08 11.37 -9.05
C LYS A 170 -3.04 12.50 -8.74
N LEU A 171 -3.66 12.49 -7.56
CA LEU A 171 -4.60 13.52 -7.15
C LEU A 171 -3.98 14.91 -7.17
N LEU A 172 -2.75 15.05 -6.66
CA LEU A 172 -2.04 16.33 -6.69
C LEU A 172 -1.78 16.81 -8.12
N ASN A 173 -1.24 15.94 -8.96
CA ASN A 173 -0.87 16.29 -10.33
C ASN A 173 -2.08 16.60 -11.21
N GLN A 174 -3.25 16.02 -10.92
CA GLN A 174 -4.50 16.29 -11.64
C GLN A 174 -5.23 17.54 -11.13
N HIS A 175 -4.94 18.01 -9.90
CA HIS A 175 -5.66 19.12 -9.31
C HIS A 175 -5.29 20.45 -9.97
N PRO A 176 -6.22 21.20 -10.61
CA PRO A 176 -5.89 22.39 -11.41
C PRO A 176 -5.19 23.51 -10.64
N GLN A 177 -5.51 23.62 -9.34
CA GLN A 177 -4.93 24.63 -8.46
C GLN A 177 -3.63 24.19 -7.81
N PHE A 178 -3.20 22.93 -7.96
CA PHE A 178 -1.93 22.49 -7.36
C PHE A 178 -0.77 23.34 -7.90
N ASN A 179 0.05 23.85 -7.00
CA ASN A 179 1.15 24.77 -7.31
C ASN A 179 2.47 24.34 -6.68
N GLY A 180 2.61 23.04 -6.40
CA GLY A 180 3.79 22.47 -5.77
C GLY A 180 3.60 22.14 -4.29
N LEU A 181 4.60 21.43 -3.76
CA LEU A 181 4.66 21.00 -2.38
C LEU A 181 6.08 21.18 -1.86
N LEU A 182 6.21 21.38 -0.56
CA LEU A 182 7.49 21.51 0.14
C LEU A 182 7.48 20.63 1.38
N PHE A 183 8.61 19.98 1.65
CA PHE A 183 8.84 19.28 2.91
C PHE A 183 9.81 20.08 3.77
N ASN A 184 9.50 20.15 5.06
CA ASN A 184 10.39 20.62 6.10
C ASN A 184 10.54 19.51 7.15
N GLN A 185 11.64 19.49 7.89
CA GLN A 185 11.89 18.47 8.91
C GLN A 185 12.60 19.05 10.12
N ALA A 186 12.47 18.37 11.26
CA ALA A 186 13.19 18.73 12.46
C ALA A 186 14.72 18.63 12.27
N ASN A 187 15.46 19.52 12.93
CA ASN A 187 16.91 19.39 13.08
C ASN A 187 17.30 18.36 14.17
N THR A 188 16.35 18.04 15.06
CA THR A 188 16.47 17.01 16.09
C THR A 188 16.15 15.63 15.52
N LEU A 189 16.85 14.62 16.02
CA LEU A 189 16.68 13.22 15.60
C LEU A 189 16.26 12.35 16.78
N ILE A 190 15.37 11.40 16.52
CA ILE A 190 14.99 10.28 17.39
C ILE A 190 15.28 9.01 16.61
N ASP A 191 16.12 8.12 17.13
CA ASP A 191 16.57 6.90 16.44
C ASP A 191 17.13 7.14 15.01
N GLY A 192 17.80 8.29 14.79
CA GLY A 192 18.32 8.68 13.47
C GLY A 192 17.27 9.21 12.48
N VAL A 193 16.04 9.42 12.92
CA VAL A 193 14.90 9.91 12.13
C VAL A 193 14.52 11.31 12.64
N PRO A 194 14.14 12.27 11.76
CA PRO A 194 13.69 13.59 12.23
C PRO A 194 12.52 13.44 13.20
N GLU A 195 12.54 14.19 14.30
CA GLU A 195 11.48 14.18 15.31
C GLU A 195 10.09 14.42 14.70
N TRP A 196 10.03 15.24 13.66
CA TRP A 196 8.83 15.47 12.86
C TRP A 196 9.20 15.77 11.41
N ILE A 197 8.26 15.50 10.51
CA ILE A 197 8.27 15.98 9.12
C ILE A 197 6.99 16.75 8.87
N GLU A 198 7.13 17.87 8.18
CA GLU A 198 6.05 18.75 7.79
C GLU A 198 5.92 18.76 6.26
N CYS A 199 4.70 18.65 5.77
CA CYS A 199 4.37 18.80 4.36
C CYS A 199 3.50 20.06 4.20
N SER A 200 3.89 20.93 3.28
CA SER A 200 3.12 22.11 2.87
C SER A 200 2.75 21.99 1.41
N ILE A 201 1.45 22.02 1.10
CA ILE A 201 0.92 22.02 -0.27
C ILE A 201 0.43 23.42 -0.61
N TYR A 202 0.96 23.97 -1.70
CA TYR A 202 0.59 25.26 -2.23
C TYR A 202 -0.48 25.10 -3.30
N ARG A 203 -1.47 25.98 -3.24
CA ARG A 203 -2.50 26.09 -4.28
C ARG A 203 -2.56 27.52 -4.81
N LYS A 204 -2.90 27.69 -6.09
CA LYS A 204 -3.00 29.00 -6.75
C LYS A 204 -4.20 29.82 -6.25
N ASP A 205 -5.21 29.15 -5.71
CA ASP A 205 -6.45 29.73 -5.20
C ASP A 205 -6.41 30.06 -3.70
N ARG A 206 -5.25 29.94 -3.05
CA ARG A 206 -5.08 30.21 -1.61
C ARG A 206 -3.83 31.05 -1.38
N GLU A 207 -3.92 32.01 -0.47
CA GLU A 207 -2.76 32.84 -0.07
C GLU A 207 -1.78 32.06 0.84
N VAL A 208 -2.30 31.14 1.64
CA VAL A 208 -1.55 30.35 2.63
C VAL A 208 -1.60 28.87 2.24
N PRO A 209 -0.47 28.14 2.27
CA PRO A 209 -0.46 26.71 1.99
C PRO A 209 -1.23 25.93 3.06
N THR A 210 -1.71 24.75 2.68
CA THR A 210 -2.14 23.76 3.65
C THR A 210 -0.90 23.07 4.19
N THR A 211 -0.66 23.16 5.49
CA THR A 211 0.52 22.61 6.14
C THR A 211 0.12 21.61 7.21
N VAL A 212 0.73 20.42 7.18
CA VAL A 212 0.51 19.36 8.16
C VAL A 212 1.85 18.83 8.63
N ARG A 213 1.97 18.62 9.94
CA ARG A 213 3.16 18.08 10.59
C ARG A 213 2.82 16.77 11.29
N GLU A 214 3.63 15.76 11.05
CA GLU A 214 3.54 14.45 11.69
C GLU A 214 4.78 14.21 12.54
N TYR A 215 4.58 13.74 13.78
CA TYR A 215 5.64 13.47 14.74
C TYR A 215 6.03 11.99 14.70
N TYR A 216 7.33 11.71 14.58
CA TYR A 216 7.86 10.35 14.42
C TYR A 216 7.37 9.41 15.53
N ILE A 217 7.40 9.86 16.78
CA ILE A 217 7.04 9.04 17.93
C ILE A 217 5.55 8.66 17.96
N GLU A 218 4.69 9.45 17.32
CA GLU A 218 3.24 9.23 17.28
C GLU A 218 2.84 8.27 16.15
N VAL A 219 3.54 8.33 15.01
CA VAL A 219 3.16 7.59 13.80
C VAL A 219 4.01 6.35 13.53
N LYS A 220 5.15 6.20 14.21
CA LYS A 220 6.02 5.03 14.07
C LYS A 220 5.24 3.77 14.45
N GLY A 221 5.09 2.87 13.49
CA GLY A 221 4.49 1.56 13.71
C GLY A 221 5.54 0.45 13.83
N GLU A 222 5.09 -0.75 14.16
CA GLU A 222 5.95 -1.91 14.37
C GLU A 222 6.29 -2.67 13.07
N THR A 223 5.63 -2.34 11.96
CA THR A 223 5.82 -3.03 10.67
C THR A 223 7.26 -2.97 10.17
N ALA A 224 7.73 -4.02 9.48
CA ALA A 224 9.09 -4.13 8.98
C ALA A 224 9.54 -2.98 8.05
N ILE A 225 8.61 -2.27 7.42
CA ILE A 225 8.94 -1.13 6.56
C ILE A 225 9.44 0.09 7.34
N TRP A 226 8.96 0.29 8.58
CA TRP A 226 9.47 1.32 9.47
C TRP A 226 10.92 1.05 9.89
N GLN A 227 11.34 -0.22 9.97
CA GLN A 227 12.72 -0.58 10.27
C GLN A 227 13.65 -0.35 9.08
N LYS A 228 13.17 -0.60 7.86
CA LYS A 228 13.98 -0.49 6.63
C LYS A 228 14.09 0.96 6.12
N MET A 229 13.04 1.76 6.24
CA MET A 229 12.96 3.08 5.60
C MET A 229 12.16 4.11 6.43
N PRO A 230 12.50 4.32 7.72
CA PRO A 230 11.67 5.12 8.64
C PRO A 230 11.48 6.57 8.18
N ARG A 231 12.53 7.22 7.67
CA ARG A 231 12.47 8.60 7.18
C ARG A 231 11.52 8.74 5.98
N ARG A 232 11.52 7.74 5.09
CA ARG A 232 10.65 7.73 3.91
C ARG A 232 9.19 7.56 4.32
N ILE A 233 8.90 6.65 5.24
CA ILE A 233 7.53 6.43 5.72
C ILE A 233 7.00 7.63 6.50
N LEU A 234 7.81 8.26 7.35
CA LEU A 234 7.41 9.49 8.05
C LEU A 234 7.01 10.61 7.07
N ARG A 235 7.83 10.81 6.02
CA ARG A 235 7.53 11.78 4.95
C ARG A 235 6.23 11.44 4.21
N HIS A 236 5.99 10.15 3.97
CA HIS A 236 4.76 9.66 3.34
C HIS A 236 3.53 9.90 4.21
N ARG A 237 3.61 9.69 5.53
CA ARG A 237 2.51 10.02 6.45
C ARG A 237 2.16 11.50 6.41
N ALA A 238 3.16 12.38 6.49
CA ALA A 238 2.94 13.83 6.41
C ALA A 238 2.29 14.24 5.07
N LEU A 239 2.74 13.66 3.95
CA LEU A 239 2.15 13.90 2.64
C LEU A 239 0.69 13.47 2.58
N GLN A 240 0.35 12.24 3.01
CA GLN A 240 -1.02 11.72 2.95
C GLN A 240 -2.00 12.60 3.72
N GLN A 241 -1.64 13.01 4.93
CA GLN A 241 -2.49 13.86 5.77
C GLN A 241 -2.65 15.26 5.17
N CYS A 242 -1.57 15.82 4.62
CA CYS A 242 -1.61 17.11 3.93
C CYS A 242 -2.51 17.06 2.69
N VAL A 243 -2.35 16.03 1.85
CA VAL A 243 -3.16 15.81 0.63
C VAL A 243 -4.65 15.75 0.95
N ARG A 244 -5.03 15.02 2.02
CA ARG A 244 -6.44 14.89 2.45
C ARG A 244 -7.11 16.26 2.69
N LEU A 245 -6.37 17.22 3.25
CA LEU A 245 -6.87 18.56 3.56
C LEU A 245 -6.67 19.55 2.40
N ALA A 246 -5.67 19.29 1.55
CA ALA A 246 -5.30 20.18 0.47
C ALA A 246 -6.13 19.96 -0.80
N ILE A 247 -6.65 18.75 -1.05
CA ILE A 247 -7.39 18.40 -2.29
C ILE A 247 -8.92 18.43 -2.07
N THR A 248 -9.36 18.88 -0.89
CA THR A 248 -10.76 19.26 -0.66
C THR A 248 -11.09 20.59 -1.34
#